data_AF-A0A3L7PW11-F1
#
_entry.id   AF-A0A3L7PW11-F1
#
_cell.length_a   1.000
_cell.length_b   1.000
_cell.length_c   1.000
_cell.angle_alpha   90.00
_cell.angle_beta   90.00
_cell.angle_gamma   90.00
#
_symmetry.space_group_name_H-M   'P 1'
#
loop_
_entity.id
_entity.type
_entity.pdbx_description
1 polymer ?
#
loop_
_entity_poly.entity_id
_entity_poly.type
_entity_poly.pdbx_seq_one_letter_code
_entity_poly.pdbx_strand_id
1 'polypeptide(L)'
;MLHLTTGLIAWAFLSLGAAVAGLYFPAKCNPANTECWRGFWFMIAIWGLVDGIIGWANLLGGPVEMDFLRNVLLINSGLDLAYITAGIVLATRQKPLLKGFGAAVLIQGVFLLLFDLAFLWLAYRV
;
A
#
# COMPACT_ATOMS: atom_id res chain seq x y z
N MET A 1 -18.30 -5.76 -2.50
CA MET A 1 -17.29 -6.83 -2.38
C MET A 1 -16.42 -6.95 -3.64
N LEU A 2 -16.94 -7.40 -4.79
CA LEU A 2 -16.10 -7.64 -5.98
C LEU A 2 -15.28 -6.42 -6.42
N HIS A 3 -15.87 -5.22 -6.46
CA HIS A 3 -15.16 -4.00 -6.83
C HIS A 3 -14.01 -3.62 -5.87
N LEU A 4 -14.17 -3.89 -4.57
CA LEU A 4 -13.13 -3.69 -3.58
C LEU A 4 -11.97 -4.65 -3.84
N THR A 5 -12.27 -5.93 -4.07
CA THR A 5 -11.26 -6.94 -4.37
C THR A 5 -10.52 -6.64 -5.66
N THR A 6 -11.24 -6.29 -6.73
CA THR A 6 -10.63 -5.92 -8.02
C THR A 6 -9.77 -4.68 -7.90
N GLY A 7 -10.22 -3.67 -7.14
CA GLY A 7 -9.44 -2.45 -6.89
C GLY A 7 -8.12 -2.72 -6.16
N LEU A 8 -8.18 -3.50 -5.08
CA LEU A 8 -6.99 -3.87 -4.29
C LEU A 8 -6.00 -4.70 -5.12
N ILE A 9 -6.51 -5.68 -5.88
CA ILE A 9 -5.68 -6.50 -6.78
C ILE A 9 -5.06 -5.62 -7.88
N ALA A 10 -5.80 -4.69 -8.47
CA ALA A 10 -5.26 -3.78 -9.49
C ALA A 10 -4.13 -2.91 -8.92
N TRP A 11 -4.30 -2.39 -7.71
CA TRP A 11 -3.26 -1.63 -7.00
C TRP A 11 -2.02 -2.49 -6.72
N ALA A 12 -2.22 -3.74 -6.29
CA ALA A 12 -1.15 -4.71 -6.06
C ALA A 12 -0.34 -4.98 -7.34
N PHE A 13 -1.00 -5.28 -8.45
CA PHE A 13 -0.33 -5.52 -9.74
C PHE A 13 0.40 -4.28 -10.26
N LEU A 14 -0.22 -3.10 -10.15
CA LEU A 14 0.42 -1.85 -10.51
C LEU A 14 1.68 -1.61 -9.67
N SER A 15 1.59 -1.80 -8.36
CA SER A 15 2.71 -1.65 -7.43
C SER A 15 3.84 -2.61 -7.74
N LEU A 16 3.54 -3.90 -7.96
CA LEU A 16 4.54 -4.92 -8.30
C LEU A 16 5.19 -4.64 -9.65
N GLY A 17 4.41 -4.31 -10.68
CA GLY A 17 4.94 -3.97 -12.01
C GLY A 17 5.83 -2.72 -11.97
N ALA A 18 5.40 -1.67 -11.26
CA ALA A 18 6.17 -0.45 -11.07
C ALA A 18 7.45 -0.72 -10.27
N ALA A 19 7.40 -1.57 -9.25
CA ALA A 19 8.58 -1.95 -8.47
C ALA A 19 9.59 -2.75 -9.28
N VAL A 20 9.16 -3.68 -10.15
CA VAL A 20 10.06 -4.39 -11.07
C VAL A 20 10.77 -3.39 -11.98
N ALA A 21 10.03 -2.49 -12.61
CA ALA A 21 10.61 -1.46 -13.47
C ALA A 21 11.57 -0.54 -12.69
N GLY A 22 11.16 -0.06 -11.51
CA GLY A 22 11.94 0.82 -10.68
C GLY A 22 13.22 0.19 -10.13
N LEU A 23 13.19 -1.08 -9.75
CA LEU A 23 14.39 -1.82 -9.32
C LEU A 23 15.34 -2.16 -10.47
N TYR A 24 14.81 -2.42 -11.66
CA TYR A 24 15.62 -2.73 -12.85
C TYR A 24 16.26 -1.48 -13.46
N PHE A 25 15.58 -0.34 -13.40
CA PHE A 25 16.09 0.96 -13.87
C PHE A 25 16.39 1.90 -12.69
N PRO A 26 17.46 1.64 -11.91
CA PRO A 26 17.82 2.53 -10.81
C PRO A 26 18.15 3.92 -11.34
N ALA A 27 17.66 4.95 -10.67
CA ALA A 27 18.05 6.33 -10.97
C ALA A 27 19.59 6.45 -10.90
N LYS A 28 20.25 6.65 -12.05
CA LYS A 28 21.70 6.79 -12.14
C LYS A 28 22.13 8.15 -11.60
N CYS A 29 22.26 8.27 -10.28
CA CYS A 29 22.90 9.38 -9.56
C CYS A 29 23.34 8.87 -8.17
N ASN A 30 24.36 9.51 -7.57
CA ASN A 30 24.98 9.33 -6.23
C ASN A 30 24.56 8.05 -5.45
N PRO A 31 25.49 7.21 -4.94
CA PRO A 31 25.18 6.04 -4.12
C PRO A 31 24.05 6.20 -3.09
N ALA A 32 23.96 7.33 -2.39
CA ALA A 32 22.88 7.62 -1.45
C ALA A 32 21.48 7.69 -2.13
N ASN A 33 21.39 8.30 -3.31
CA ASN A 33 20.15 8.35 -4.09
C ASN A 33 19.78 6.97 -4.64
N THR A 34 20.78 6.17 -5.01
CA THR A 34 20.57 4.79 -5.47
C THR A 34 20.02 3.90 -4.35
N GLU A 35 20.55 4.01 -3.13
CA GLU A 35 20.03 3.25 -1.98
C GLU A 35 18.60 3.66 -1.59
N CYS A 36 18.32 4.97 -1.55
CA CYS A 36 16.98 5.48 -1.30
C CYS A 36 15.98 4.97 -2.35
N TRP A 37 16.36 5.01 -3.63
CA TRP A 37 15.55 4.54 -4.75
C TRP A 37 15.25 3.04 -4.66
N ARG A 38 16.27 2.22 -4.39
CA ARG A 38 16.10 0.78 -4.19
C ARG A 38 15.23 0.48 -2.98
N GLY A 39 15.42 1.21 -1.88
CA GLY A 39 14.58 1.09 -0.70
C GLY A 39 13.11 1.37 -1.00
N PHE A 40 12.83 2.48 -1.69
CA PHE A 40 11.49 2.85 -2.12
C PHE A 40 10.81 1.73 -2.91
N TRP A 41 11.40 1.30 -4.03
CA TRP A 41 10.76 0.29 -4.88
C TRP A 41 10.69 -1.09 -4.25
N PHE A 42 11.66 -1.47 -3.42
CA PHE A 42 11.58 -2.70 -2.65
C PHE A 42 10.39 -2.68 -1.69
N MET A 43 10.16 -1.56 -1.02
CA MET A 43 9.02 -1.40 -0.12
C MET A 43 7.69 -1.33 -0.87
N ILE A 44 7.63 -0.70 -2.06
CA ILE A 44 6.46 -0.76 -2.95
C ILE A 44 6.15 -2.23 -3.35
N ALA A 45 7.17 -3.03 -3.65
CA ALA A 45 6.97 -4.45 -3.97
C ALA A 45 6.42 -5.25 -2.78
N ILE A 46 6.93 -5.02 -1.57
CA ILE A 46 6.45 -5.73 -0.37
C ILE A 46 4.96 -5.45 -0.15
N TRP A 47 4.55 -4.17 -0.13
CA TRP A 47 3.15 -3.82 0.09
C TRP A 47 2.25 -4.29 -1.06
N GLY A 48 2.69 -4.15 -2.31
CA GLY A 48 1.96 -4.70 -3.46
C GLY A 48 1.77 -6.22 -3.36
N LEU A 49 2.75 -6.96 -2.84
CA LEU A 49 2.59 -8.40 -2.60
C LEU A 49 1.58 -8.69 -1.49
N VAL A 50 1.64 -7.96 -0.38
CA VAL A 50 0.69 -8.09 0.74
C VAL A 50 -0.74 -7.83 0.28
N ASP A 51 -0.98 -6.72 -0.42
CA ASP A 51 -2.28 -6.34 -0.95
C ASP A 51 -2.81 -7.38 -1.96
N GLY A 52 -1.91 -7.91 -2.80
CA GLY A 52 -2.24 -8.97 -3.74
C GLY A 52 -2.68 -10.26 -3.05
N ILE A 53 -2.00 -10.64 -1.96
CA ILE A 53 -2.37 -11.82 -1.15
C ILE A 53 -3.73 -11.60 -0.47
N ILE A 54 -3.97 -10.42 0.10
CA ILE A 54 -5.26 -10.08 0.74
C ILE A 54 -6.39 -10.14 -0.29
N GLY A 55 -6.19 -9.51 -1.45
CA GLY A 55 -7.15 -9.53 -2.56
C GLY A 55 -7.43 -10.95 -3.05
N TRP A 56 -6.39 -11.76 -3.25
CA TRP A 56 -6.51 -13.16 -3.65
C TRP A 56 -7.25 -14.00 -2.61
N ALA A 57 -6.92 -13.85 -1.31
CA ALA A 57 -7.60 -14.56 -0.24
C ALA A 57 -9.10 -14.25 -0.22
N ASN A 58 -9.48 -12.99 -0.46
CA ASN A 58 -10.88 -12.60 -0.54
C ASN A 58 -11.61 -13.23 -1.75
N LEU A 59 -10.93 -13.48 -2.87
CA LEU A 59 -11.52 -14.22 -4.00
C LEU A 59 -11.85 -15.67 -3.64
N LEU A 60 -11.10 -16.28 -2.72
CA LEU A 60 -11.32 -17.65 -2.26
C LEU A 60 -12.33 -17.75 -1.10
N GLY A 61 -12.47 -16.70 -0.30
CA GLY A 61 -13.21 -16.70 0.97
C GLY A 61 -14.74 -16.57 0.88
N GLY A 62 -15.30 -16.32 -0.30
CA GLY A 62 -16.74 -16.13 -0.48
C GLY A 62 -17.29 -14.81 0.07
N PRO A 63 -18.62 -14.61 0.04
CA PRO A 63 -19.25 -13.38 0.52
C PRO A 63 -19.09 -13.21 2.04
N VAL A 64 -18.72 -12.00 2.49
CA VAL A 64 -18.70 -11.64 3.92
C VAL A 64 -19.91 -10.76 4.26
N GLU A 65 -20.27 -10.76 5.54
CA GLU A 65 -21.33 -9.89 6.07
C GLU A 65 -20.92 -8.41 6.01
N MET A 66 -21.90 -7.53 5.79
CA MET A 66 -21.63 -6.09 5.63
C MET A 66 -21.11 -5.43 6.90
N ASP A 67 -21.58 -5.83 8.07
CA ASP A 67 -21.12 -5.26 9.35
C ASP A 67 -19.67 -5.67 9.65
N PHE A 68 -19.29 -6.91 9.30
CA PHE A 68 -17.91 -7.34 9.35
C PHE A 68 -17.03 -6.49 8.40
N LEU A 69 -17.46 -6.29 7.16
CA LEU A 69 -16.73 -5.46 6.20
C LEU A 69 -16.53 -4.02 6.69
N ARG A 70 -17.59 -3.38 7.21
CA ARG A 70 -17.52 -2.02 7.77
C ARG A 70 -16.48 -1.92 8.89
N ASN A 71 -16.47 -2.89 9.80
CA ASN A 71 -15.50 -2.94 10.90
C ASN A 71 -14.07 -3.13 10.39
N VAL A 72 -13.85 -4.02 9.42
CA VAL A 72 -12.52 -4.24 8.80
C VAL A 72 -12.01 -2.94 8.16
N LEU A 73 -12.83 -2.27 7.36
CA LEU A 73 -12.45 -1.01 6.69
C LEU A 73 -12.16 0.12 7.69
N LEU A 74 -12.93 0.23 8.78
CA LEU A 74 -12.69 1.22 9.84
C LEU A 74 -11.35 0.97 10.54
N ILE A 75 -11.08 -0.28 10.92
CA ILE A 75 -9.83 -0.65 11.58
C ILE A 75 -8.66 -0.39 10.63
N ASN A 76 -8.78 -0.79 9.35
CA ASN A 76 -7.71 -0.62 8.38
C ASN A 76 -7.43 0.86 8.06
N SER A 77 -8.47 1.69 7.93
CA SER A 77 -8.31 3.15 7.82
C SER A 77 -7.54 3.74 9.02
N GLY A 78 -7.78 3.23 10.23
CA GLY A 78 -7.02 3.61 11.41
C GLY A 78 -5.55 3.18 11.35
N LEU A 79 -5.28 1.96 10.86
CA LEU A 79 -3.92 1.47 10.63
C LEU A 79 -3.19 2.28 9.55
N ASP A 80 -3.87 2.70 8.48
CA ASP A 80 -3.28 3.53 7.43
C ASP A 80 -2.80 4.87 7.96
N LEU A 81 -3.54 5.50 8.88
CA LEU A 81 -3.07 6.72 9.56
C LEU A 81 -1.79 6.46 10.37
N ALA A 82 -1.71 5.31 11.04
CA ALA A 82 -0.50 4.90 11.75
C ALA A 82 0.66 4.64 10.79
N TYR A 83 0.41 3.98 9.64
CA TYR A 83 1.40 3.74 8.61
C TYR A 83 1.89 5.04 7.97
N ILE A 84 1.01 5.98 7.63
CA ILE A 84 1.36 7.31 7.12
C ILE A 84 2.28 8.03 8.11
N THR A 85 1.93 8.00 9.40
CA THR A 85 2.75 8.60 10.46
C THR A 85 4.13 7.94 10.53
N ALA A 86 4.19 6.60 10.48
CA ALA A 86 5.45 5.87 10.44
C ALA A 86 6.26 6.18 9.17
N GLY A 87 5.62 6.33 8.02
CA GLY A 87 6.22 6.70 6.75
C GLY A 87 6.88 8.08 6.82
N ILE A 88 6.20 9.07 7.38
CA ILE A 88 6.76 10.41 7.64
C ILE A 88 7.99 10.29 8.56
N VAL A 89 7.89 9.57 9.67
CA VAL A 89 8.99 9.38 10.63
C VAL A 89 10.19 8.66 10.01
N LEU A 90 9.98 7.74 9.08
CA LEU A 90 11.04 7.06 8.34
C LEU A 90 11.69 7.98 7.29
N ALA A 91 10.89 8.82 6.63
CA ALA A 91 11.35 9.78 5.63
C ALA A 91 12.30 10.86 6.22
N THR A 92 12.22 11.15 7.52
CA THR A 92 13.13 12.10 8.20
C THR A 92 14.46 11.49 8.63
N ARG A 93 14.63 10.16 8.55
CA ARG A 93 15.86 9.48 9.00
C ARG A 93 17.03 9.77 8.08
N GLN A 94 18.24 9.83 8.61
CA GLN A 94 19.43 10.14 7.80
C GLN A 94 19.82 9.00 6.84
N LYS A 95 19.56 7.74 7.21
CA LYS A 95 19.89 6.57 6.41
C LYS A 95 19.06 6.56 5.11
N PRO A 96 19.67 6.62 3.91
CA PRO A 96 18.93 6.76 2.65
C PRO A 96 17.92 5.64 2.40
N LEU A 97 18.26 4.39 2.75
CA LEU A 97 17.34 3.26 2.68
C LEU A 97 16.04 3.50 3.46
N LEU A 98 16.13 4.04 4.68
CA LEU A 98 14.96 4.32 5.52
C LEU A 98 14.12 5.46 4.94
N LYS A 99 14.75 6.45 4.31
CA LYS A 99 14.01 7.50 3.59
C LYS A 99 13.18 6.91 2.45
N GLY A 100 13.78 5.99 1.67
CA GLY A 100 13.09 5.26 0.61
C GLY A 100 11.89 4.48 1.14
N PHE A 101 12.08 3.73 2.22
CA PHE A 101 10.99 3.01 2.90
C PHE A 101 9.89 3.97 3.36
N GLY A 102 10.25 5.08 3.99
CA GLY A 102 9.29 6.07 4.47
C GLY A 102 8.44 6.65 3.35
N ALA A 103 9.06 7.04 2.24
CA ALA A 103 8.34 7.55 1.07
C ALA A 103 7.40 6.51 0.45
N ALA A 104 7.81 5.24 0.38
CA ALA A 104 6.96 4.17 -0.14
C ALA A 104 5.76 3.90 0.78
N VAL A 105 6.00 3.76 2.09
CA VAL A 105 4.94 3.56 3.09
C VAL A 105 3.97 4.73 3.09
N LEU A 106 4.45 5.96 2.93
CA LEU A 106 3.60 7.14 2.85
C LEU A 106 2.68 7.10 1.63
N ILE A 107 3.21 6.81 0.44
CA ILE A 107 2.40 6.72 -0.79
C ILE A 107 1.37 5.58 -0.70
N GLN A 108 1.80 4.42 -0.21
CA GLN A 108 0.93 3.25 -0.02
C GLN A 108 -0.18 3.55 0.98
N GLY A 109 0.16 4.06 2.17
CA GLY A 109 -0.82 4.37 3.21
C GLY A 109 -1.79 5.47 2.82
N VAL A 110 -1.35 6.52 2.10
CA VAL A 110 -2.28 7.56 1.60
C VAL A 110 -3.27 6.98 0.59
N PHE A 111 -2.80 6.14 -0.34
CA PHE A 111 -3.69 5.50 -1.30
C PHE A 111 -4.70 4.57 -0.58
N LEU A 112 -4.23 3.68 0.28
CA LEU A 112 -5.06 2.71 1.00
C LEU A 112 -6.08 3.39 1.91
N LEU A 113 -5.70 4.46 2.60
CA LEU A 113 -6.64 5.25 3.40
C LEU A 113 -7.78 5.81 2.55
N LEU A 114 -7.45 6.44 1.41
CA LEU A 114 -8.48 6.99 0.51
C LEU A 114 -9.36 5.89 -0.08
N PHE A 115 -8.75 4.76 -0.43
CA PHE A 115 -9.43 3.59 -0.95
C PHE A 115 -10.44 3.05 0.06
N ASP A 116 -10.01 2.81 1.30
CA ASP A 116 -10.84 2.28 2.36
C ASP A 116 -11.96 3.22 2.75
N LEU A 117 -11.68 4.52 2.90
CA LEU A 117 -12.71 5.51 3.21
C LEU A 117 -13.77 5.61 2.11
N ALA A 118 -13.37 5.49 0.83
CA ALA A 118 -14.31 5.47 -0.28
C ALA A 118 -15.24 4.24 -0.21
N PHE A 119 -14.69 3.05 0.05
CA PHE A 119 -15.48 1.83 0.17
C PHE A 119 -16.31 1.76 1.46
N LEU A 120 -15.80 2.31 2.56
CA LEU A 120 -16.54 2.44 3.81
C LEU A 120 -17.75 3.36 3.63
N TRP A 121 -17.56 4.50 2.97
CA TRP A 121 -18.65 5.41 2.63
C TRP A 121 -19.72 4.73 1.76
N LEU A 122 -19.31 3.96 0.74
CA LEU A 122 -20.24 3.16 -0.07
C LEU A 122 -20.97 2.11 0.77
N ALA A 123 -20.27 1.44 1.69
CA ALA A 123 -20.84 0.41 2.55
C ALA A 123 -21.89 0.94 3.53
N TYR A 124 -21.87 2.23 3.89
CA TYR A 124 -22.91 2.86 4.72
C TYR A 124 -24.12 3.38 3.91
N ARG A 125 -24.02 3.44 2.58
CA ARG A 125 -25.13 3.89 1.71
C ARG A 125 -26.02 2.77 1.18
N VAL A 126 -25.58 1.53 1.34
CA VAL A 126 -26.31 0.30 1.01
C VAL A 126 -26.89 -0.28 2.29
#